data_AF-A0A8I3A592-F1
#
_entry.id   AF-A0A8I3A592-F1
#
_cell.length_a   1.000
_cell.length_b   1.000
_cell.length_c   1.000
_cell.angle_alpha   90.00
_cell.angle_beta   90.00
_cell.angle_gamma   90.00
#
_symmetry.space_group_name_H-M   'P 1'
#
loop_
_entity.id
_entity.type
_entity.pdbx_description
1 polymer ?
#
loop_
_entity_poly.entity_id
_entity_poly.type
_entity_poly.pdbx_seq_one_letter_code
_entity_poly.pdbx_strand_id
1 'polypeptide(L)'
;MLAFYLPLWHRLLNLAKAHRRLHIAVINGFPKLEDAIDGECHEILCKVIIYYEGKKWEVKKGYYPEHKQDTCRLLFNYIQTFYSDIKKVVLKFMHTGYNLVLPSTATMTEQCFTAIKEKAAVLLSTSAYLCGDPDSLGKMSNFAHTVLHEVTLDFFYNNSSPNVFSNFLNSKTTCHPKLCYLANGFVDEKSSKLNSESIQTAYNELTDKMDAVLNHDYHGAKIEKMLKEWARSGFYAQKPKATGSTCQEFTIVLY
;
A
#
# COMPACT_ATOMS: atom_id res chain seq x y z
N MET A 1 -20.91 -7.02 -2.82
CA MET A 1 -21.54 -6.30 -3.94
C MET A 1 -20.76 -6.56 -5.25
N LEU A 2 -20.63 -7.84 -5.64
CA LEU A 2 -20.03 -8.25 -6.92
C LEU A 2 -20.95 -9.23 -7.64
N ALA A 3 -21.69 -10.06 -6.89
CA ALA A 3 -22.68 -11.04 -7.39
C ALA A 3 -23.76 -10.51 -8.36
N PHE A 4 -23.91 -9.18 -8.51
CA PHE A 4 -24.80 -8.55 -9.48
C PHE A 4 -24.21 -8.52 -10.91
N TYR A 5 -22.90 -8.64 -11.06
CA TYR A 5 -22.21 -8.51 -12.34
C TYR A 5 -22.05 -9.87 -13.03
N LEU A 6 -22.01 -9.88 -14.37
CA LEU A 6 -21.67 -11.10 -15.10
C LEU A 6 -20.19 -11.51 -14.89
N PRO A 7 -19.80 -12.77 -15.15
CA PRO A 7 -18.43 -13.24 -14.90
C PRO A 7 -17.32 -12.44 -15.59
N LEU A 8 -17.57 -11.93 -16.80
CA LEU A 8 -16.61 -11.07 -17.51
C LEU A 8 -16.47 -9.70 -16.84
N TRP A 9 -17.59 -9.11 -16.41
CA TRP A 9 -17.59 -7.87 -15.63
C TRP A 9 -16.88 -8.03 -14.29
N HIS A 10 -16.99 -9.18 -13.63
CA HIS A 10 -16.20 -9.48 -12.44
C HIS A 10 -14.70 -9.43 -12.71
N ARG A 11 -14.24 -10.07 -13.79
CA ARG A 11 -12.81 -10.06 -14.17
C ARG A 11 -12.34 -8.63 -14.49
N LEU A 12 -13.14 -7.90 -15.25
CA LEU A 12 -12.89 -6.50 -15.61
C LEU A 12 -12.75 -5.64 -14.35
N LEU A 13 -13.72 -5.71 -13.45
CA LEU A 13 -13.72 -4.95 -12.21
C LEU A 13 -12.58 -5.36 -11.27
N ASN A 14 -12.21 -6.64 -11.23
CA ASN A 14 -11.03 -7.08 -10.47
C ASN A 14 -9.74 -6.49 -11.04
N LEU A 15 -9.61 -6.39 -12.37
CA LEU A 15 -8.48 -5.71 -13.01
C LEU A 15 -8.48 -4.21 -12.70
N ALA A 16 -9.62 -3.53 -12.85
CA ALA A 16 -9.75 -2.11 -12.51
C ALA A 16 -9.44 -1.83 -11.03
N LYS A 17 -9.90 -2.71 -10.12
CA LYS A 17 -9.54 -2.66 -8.70
C LYS A 17 -8.04 -2.83 -8.46
N ALA A 18 -7.38 -3.72 -9.19
CA ALA A 18 -5.94 -3.91 -9.06
C ALA A 18 -5.16 -2.67 -9.54
N HIS A 19 -5.56 -2.09 -10.69
CA HIS A 19 -5.05 -0.78 -11.14
C HIS A 19 -5.34 0.33 -10.14
N ARG A 20 -6.51 0.32 -9.49
CA ARG A 20 -6.85 1.32 -8.47
C ARG A 20 -5.94 1.20 -7.26
N ARG A 21 -5.76 0.00 -6.70
CA ARG A 21 -4.85 -0.22 -5.57
C ARG A 21 -3.44 0.26 -5.90
N LEU A 22 -3.01 0.04 -7.13
CA LEU A 22 -1.71 0.48 -7.59
C LEU A 22 -1.61 2.02 -7.70
N HIS A 23 -2.60 2.67 -8.32
CA HIS A 23 -2.67 4.13 -8.40
C HIS A 23 -2.61 4.77 -7.03
N ILE A 24 -3.40 4.23 -6.09
CA ILE A 24 -3.35 4.63 -4.69
C ILE A 24 -1.91 4.44 -4.18
N ALA A 25 -1.37 3.23 -4.25
CA ALA A 25 -0.05 2.91 -3.72
C ALA A 25 1.15 3.71 -4.28
N VAL A 26 1.00 4.46 -5.39
CA VAL A 26 2.11 5.12 -6.10
C VAL A 26 1.84 6.60 -6.46
N ILE A 27 0.60 7.06 -6.55
CA ILE A 27 0.29 8.40 -7.07
C ILE A 27 -0.37 9.25 -6.00
N ASN A 28 -1.63 8.97 -5.69
CA ASN A 28 -2.41 9.79 -4.78
C ASN A 28 -3.03 8.91 -3.72
N GLY A 29 -2.59 9.11 -2.49
CA GLY A 29 -2.90 8.17 -1.45
C GLY A 29 -4.14 8.34 -0.65
N PHE A 30 -4.75 9.51 -0.71
CA PHE A 30 -6.03 9.79 -0.08
C PHE A 30 -6.82 10.70 -1.01
N PRO A 31 -7.18 10.22 -2.21
CA PRO A 31 -7.82 11.06 -3.19
C PRO A 31 -9.20 11.51 -2.69
N LYS A 32 -9.53 12.78 -2.92
CA LYS A 32 -10.85 13.30 -2.60
C LYS A 32 -11.90 12.62 -3.48
N LEU A 33 -13.09 12.43 -2.95
CA LEU A 33 -14.18 11.72 -3.62
C LEU A 33 -14.49 12.29 -5.01
N GLU A 34 -14.61 13.62 -5.09
CA GLU A 34 -14.97 14.35 -6.31
C GLU A 34 -13.89 14.18 -7.38
N ASP A 35 -12.63 14.46 -7.04
CA ASP A 35 -11.49 14.30 -7.94
C ASP A 35 -11.30 12.85 -8.40
N ALA A 36 -11.52 11.90 -7.50
CA ALA A 36 -11.33 10.49 -7.78
C ALA A 36 -12.39 9.93 -8.73
N ILE A 37 -13.67 10.25 -8.54
CA ILE A 37 -14.77 9.65 -9.32
C ILE A 37 -14.71 10.14 -10.77
N ASP A 38 -14.58 11.45 -10.97
CA ASP A 38 -14.63 12.05 -12.31
C ASP A 38 -13.28 12.03 -13.02
N GLY A 39 -12.18 11.88 -12.28
CA GLY A 39 -10.83 11.69 -12.81
C GLY A 39 -10.38 10.23 -12.76
N GLU A 40 -9.63 9.88 -11.72
CA GLU A 40 -8.80 8.66 -11.66
C GLU A 40 -9.59 7.36 -11.82
N CYS A 41 -10.73 7.22 -11.16
CA CYS A 41 -11.59 6.02 -11.27
C CYS A 41 -12.16 5.89 -12.68
N HIS A 42 -12.54 7.00 -13.30
CA HIS A 42 -13.03 7.00 -14.67
C HIS A 42 -11.92 6.59 -15.66
N GLU A 43 -10.72 7.18 -15.53
CA GLU A 43 -9.59 6.85 -16.39
C GLU A 43 -9.20 5.36 -16.28
N ILE A 44 -9.13 4.82 -15.07
CA ILE A 44 -8.82 3.41 -14.85
C ILE A 44 -9.89 2.51 -15.48
N LEU A 45 -11.17 2.85 -15.29
CA LEU A 45 -12.27 2.11 -15.89
C LEU A 45 -12.20 2.12 -17.42
N CYS A 46 -11.96 3.28 -18.03
CA CYS A 46 -11.79 3.42 -19.48
C CYS A 46 -10.61 2.58 -20.00
N LYS A 47 -9.44 2.66 -19.37
CA LYS A 47 -8.25 1.91 -19.76
C LYS A 47 -8.52 0.40 -19.76
N VAL A 48 -9.20 -0.09 -18.73
CA VAL A 48 -9.53 -1.51 -18.62
C VAL A 48 -10.58 -1.95 -19.63
N ILE A 49 -11.59 -1.11 -19.91
CA ILE A 49 -12.59 -1.40 -20.95
C ILE A 49 -11.92 -1.48 -22.33
N ILE A 50 -11.09 -0.49 -22.69
CA ILE A 50 -10.34 -0.48 -23.96
C ILE A 50 -9.48 -1.74 -24.09
N TYR A 51 -8.83 -2.17 -23.00
CA TYR A 51 -8.06 -3.42 -22.99
C TYR A 51 -8.93 -4.65 -23.30
N TYR A 52 -10.13 -4.74 -22.72
CA TYR A 52 -11.07 -5.85 -22.97
C TYR A 52 -11.62 -5.83 -24.39
N GLU A 53 -11.99 -4.65 -24.90
CA GLU A 53 -12.47 -4.47 -26.27
C GLU A 53 -11.38 -4.84 -27.29
N GLY A 54 -10.13 -4.45 -27.04
CA GLY A 54 -8.99 -4.84 -27.88
C GLY A 54 -8.74 -6.36 -27.91
N LYS A 55 -9.14 -7.08 -26.84
CA LYS A 55 -9.11 -8.56 -26.80
C LYS A 55 -10.37 -9.20 -27.40
N LYS A 56 -11.30 -8.41 -27.95
CA LYS A 56 -12.62 -8.85 -28.43
C LYS A 56 -13.44 -9.58 -27.37
N TRP A 57 -13.22 -9.26 -26.10
CA TRP A 57 -14.04 -9.77 -25.00
C TRP A 57 -15.28 -8.88 -24.90
N GLU A 58 -16.42 -9.38 -25.35
CA GLU A 58 -17.67 -8.63 -25.29
C GLU A 58 -18.06 -8.35 -23.85
N VAL A 59 -17.93 -7.08 -23.47
CA VAL A 59 -18.43 -6.55 -22.22
C VAL A 59 -19.91 -6.22 -22.45
N LYS A 60 -20.82 -6.95 -21.79
CA LYS A 60 -22.27 -6.82 -22.02
C LYS A 60 -22.73 -5.36 -21.84
N LYS A 61 -23.47 -4.85 -22.84
CA LYS A 61 -24.12 -3.53 -22.83
C LYS A 61 -25.06 -3.37 -21.62
N GLY A 62 -25.19 -2.15 -21.10
CA GLY A 62 -26.08 -1.81 -19.99
C GLY A 62 -25.39 -1.51 -18.65
N TYR A 63 -24.09 -1.76 -18.51
CA TYR A 63 -23.32 -1.37 -17.31
C TYR A 63 -22.39 -0.18 -17.57
N TYR A 64 -21.85 -0.08 -18.79
CA TYR A 64 -21.10 1.08 -19.25
C TYR A 64 -21.53 1.40 -20.68
N PRO A 65 -21.78 2.68 -21.00
CA PRO A 65 -21.61 3.87 -20.15
C PRO A 65 -22.74 4.09 -19.12
N GLU A 66 -23.82 3.30 -19.13
CA GLU A 66 -25.06 3.61 -18.39
C GLU A 66 -24.88 3.72 -16.87
N HIS A 67 -24.11 2.83 -16.25
CA HIS A 67 -23.80 2.84 -14.80
C HIS A 67 -22.35 3.28 -14.51
N LYS A 68 -21.79 4.17 -15.36
CA LYS A 68 -20.41 4.66 -15.21
C LYS A 68 -20.14 5.22 -13.82
N GLN A 69 -20.96 6.14 -13.33
CA GLN A 69 -20.72 6.80 -12.03
C GLN A 69 -20.79 5.82 -10.86
N ASP A 70 -21.78 4.91 -10.86
CA ASP A 70 -21.89 3.87 -9.82
C ASP A 70 -20.69 2.93 -9.82
N THR A 71 -20.19 2.59 -11.01
CA THR A 71 -18.96 1.78 -11.15
C THR A 71 -17.74 2.53 -10.64
N CYS A 72 -17.61 3.82 -10.92
CA CYS A 72 -16.52 4.66 -10.40
C CYS A 72 -16.60 4.80 -8.87
N ARG A 73 -17.80 4.99 -8.31
CA ARG A 73 -18.05 4.97 -6.85
C ARG A 73 -17.66 3.64 -6.23
N LEU A 74 -17.95 2.52 -6.90
CA LEU A 74 -17.52 1.19 -6.44
C LEU A 74 -15.99 1.07 -6.40
N LEU A 75 -15.29 1.58 -7.41
CA LEU A 75 -13.82 1.64 -7.42
C LEU A 75 -13.26 2.55 -6.33
N PHE A 76 -13.91 3.68 -6.06
CA PHE A 76 -13.54 4.57 -4.97
C PHE A 76 -13.71 3.90 -3.60
N ASN A 77 -14.87 3.33 -3.32
CA ASN A 77 -15.16 2.68 -2.03
C ASN A 77 -14.23 1.48 -1.78
N TYR A 78 -13.71 0.86 -2.82
CA TYR A 78 -12.74 -0.23 -2.69
C TYR A 78 -11.43 0.18 -2.02
N ILE A 79 -11.08 1.47 -2.04
CA ILE A 79 -9.90 2.02 -1.39
C ILE A 79 -9.93 1.75 0.13
N GLN A 80 -11.10 1.82 0.77
CA GLN A 80 -11.23 1.52 2.19
C GLN A 80 -10.84 0.08 2.52
N THR A 81 -11.16 -0.86 1.63
CA THR A 81 -10.73 -2.26 1.78
C THR A 81 -9.22 -2.37 1.66
N PHE A 82 -8.61 -1.63 0.73
CA PHE A 82 -7.16 -1.60 0.57
C PHE A 82 -6.46 -1.09 1.84
N TYR A 83 -6.89 0.03 2.43
CA TYR A 83 -6.31 0.51 3.70
C TYR A 83 -6.53 -0.47 4.86
N SER A 84 -7.71 -1.09 4.93
CA SER A 84 -7.99 -2.11 5.95
C SER A 84 -7.05 -3.31 5.82
N ASP A 85 -6.75 -3.73 4.58
CA ASP A 85 -5.81 -4.81 4.32
C ASP A 85 -4.38 -4.41 4.74
N ILE A 86 -3.95 -3.17 4.47
CA ILE A 86 -2.65 -2.64 4.94
C ILE A 86 -2.59 -2.66 6.47
N LYS A 87 -3.61 -2.12 7.14
CA LYS A 87 -3.68 -2.04 8.60
C LYS A 87 -3.60 -3.42 9.24
N LYS A 88 -4.29 -4.41 8.68
CA LYS A 88 -4.20 -5.81 9.13
C LYS A 88 -2.78 -6.34 9.05
N VAL A 89 -2.06 -6.09 7.95
CA VAL A 89 -0.66 -6.55 7.81
C VAL A 89 0.25 -5.80 8.79
N VAL A 90 0.12 -4.48 8.89
CA VAL A 90 0.86 -3.65 9.85
C VAL A 90 0.73 -4.19 11.28
N LEU A 91 -0.49 -4.48 11.72
CA LEU A 91 -0.76 -5.00 13.07
C LEU A 91 -0.08 -6.34 13.36
N LYS A 92 0.15 -7.20 12.35
CA LYS A 92 0.84 -8.49 12.54
C LYS A 92 2.29 -8.30 12.99
N PHE A 93 2.98 -7.31 12.44
CA PHE A 93 4.41 -7.09 12.69
C PHE A 93 4.66 -6.06 13.80
N MET A 94 3.68 -5.21 14.09
CA MET A 94 3.80 -4.09 15.03
C MET A 94 4.21 -4.53 16.44
N HIS A 95 3.56 -5.55 17.01
CA HIS A 95 3.77 -5.96 18.40
C HIS A 95 5.21 -6.42 18.65
N THR A 96 5.69 -7.37 17.85
CA THR A 96 7.03 -7.93 18.01
C THR A 96 8.09 -6.95 17.52
N GLY A 97 7.90 -6.36 16.36
CA GLY A 97 8.94 -5.58 15.70
C GLY A 97 9.24 -4.23 16.36
N TYR A 98 8.28 -3.65 17.09
CA TYR A 98 8.52 -2.48 17.94
C TYR A 98 8.61 -2.81 19.43
N ASN A 99 8.60 -4.10 19.77
CA ASN A 99 8.61 -4.57 21.15
C ASN A 99 7.47 -3.94 21.97
N LEU A 100 6.28 -3.83 21.37
CA LEU A 100 5.02 -3.42 22.01
C LEU A 100 4.32 -4.67 22.57
N VAL A 101 5.06 -5.42 23.39
CA VAL A 101 4.61 -6.67 24.03
C VAL A 101 4.34 -6.39 25.51
N LEU A 102 3.33 -7.06 26.08
CA LEU A 102 3.09 -6.96 27.52
C LEU A 102 4.30 -7.52 28.29
N PRO A 103 4.79 -6.81 29.32
CA PRO A 103 5.79 -7.35 30.22
C PRO A 103 5.26 -8.63 30.87
N SER A 104 6.00 -9.74 30.75
CA SER A 104 5.57 -11.06 31.23
C SER A 104 5.37 -11.14 32.75
N THR A 105 5.82 -10.13 33.49
CA THR A 105 5.80 -10.04 34.96
C THR A 105 4.68 -9.17 35.51
N ALA A 106 3.91 -8.50 34.66
CA ALA A 106 2.93 -7.53 35.11
C ALA A 106 1.60 -8.22 35.46
N THR A 107 1.29 -8.24 36.75
CA THR A 107 0.05 -8.82 37.30
C THR A 107 -1.18 -7.94 37.05
N MET A 108 -0.99 -6.65 36.73
CA MET A 108 -2.07 -5.67 36.56
C MET A 108 -2.16 -5.17 35.11
N THR A 109 -3.26 -5.52 34.45
CA THR A 109 -3.58 -5.20 33.05
C THR A 109 -3.44 -3.70 32.73
N GLU A 110 -3.79 -2.81 33.66
CA GLU A 110 -3.77 -1.35 33.45
C GLU A 110 -2.36 -0.75 33.36
N GLN A 111 -1.40 -1.29 34.14
CA GLN A 111 0.00 -0.87 34.09
C GLN A 111 0.64 -1.28 32.75
N CYS A 112 0.30 -2.47 32.24
CA CYS A 112 0.74 -2.93 30.93
C CYS A 112 0.26 -2.00 29.81
N PHE A 113 -1.02 -1.63 29.82
CA PHE A 113 -1.57 -0.72 28.82
C PHE A 113 -0.92 0.65 28.87
N THR A 114 -0.63 1.15 30.07
CA THR A 114 0.07 2.43 30.25
C THR A 114 1.48 2.37 29.67
N ALA A 115 2.27 1.33 30.00
CA ALA A 115 3.63 1.16 29.49
C ALA A 115 3.68 1.02 27.96
N ILE A 116 2.74 0.27 27.35
CA ILE A 116 2.65 0.15 25.89
C ILE A 116 2.31 1.50 25.26
N LYS A 117 1.36 2.26 25.82
CA LYS A 117 0.99 3.59 25.34
C LYS A 117 2.16 4.57 25.41
N GLU A 118 2.91 4.57 26.51
CA GLU A 118 4.11 5.40 26.66
C GLU A 118 5.16 5.06 25.61
N LYS A 119 5.42 3.77 25.39
CA LYS A 119 6.38 3.32 24.37
C LYS A 119 5.94 3.69 22.95
N ALA A 120 4.66 3.48 22.63
CA ALA A 120 4.09 3.91 21.34
C ALA A 120 4.17 5.44 21.17
N ALA A 121 3.90 6.21 22.24
CA ALA A 121 4.02 7.66 22.21
C ALA A 121 5.47 8.13 21.93
N VAL A 122 6.47 7.46 22.51
CA VAL A 122 7.89 7.72 22.23
C VAL A 122 8.24 7.39 20.78
N LEU A 123 7.80 6.24 20.26
CA LEU A 123 8.02 5.89 18.85
C LEU A 123 7.46 6.97 17.91
N LEU A 124 6.22 7.41 18.16
CA LEU A 124 5.56 8.43 17.35
C LEU A 124 6.24 9.79 17.44
N SER A 125 6.56 10.27 18.65
CA SER A 125 7.14 11.61 18.84
C SER A 125 8.55 11.73 18.27
N THR A 126 9.32 10.64 18.32
CA THR A 126 10.69 10.59 17.80
C THR A 126 10.76 10.16 16.33
N SER A 127 9.63 9.74 15.74
CA SER A 127 9.60 9.05 14.44
C SER A 127 10.49 7.80 14.37
N ALA A 128 10.87 7.21 15.52
CA ALA A 128 11.73 6.03 15.57
C ALA A 128 11.10 4.81 14.87
N TYR A 129 9.78 4.78 14.72
CA TYR A 129 9.09 3.76 13.92
C TYR A 129 9.45 3.80 12.42
N LEU A 130 10.03 4.89 11.94
CA LEU A 130 10.54 5.00 10.57
C LEU A 130 12.00 4.59 10.48
N CYS A 131 12.77 4.66 11.56
CA CYS A 131 14.21 4.60 11.48
C CYS A 131 14.73 3.17 11.73
N GLY A 132 15.58 2.67 10.84
CA GLY A 132 16.39 1.48 11.10
C GLY A 132 17.65 1.81 11.90
N ASP A 133 18.53 0.83 12.04
CA ASP A 133 19.77 0.99 12.81
C ASP A 133 20.69 2.09 12.25
N PRO A 134 21.52 2.72 13.11
CA PRO A 134 22.60 3.58 12.66
C PRO A 134 23.57 2.84 11.74
N ASP A 135 24.06 3.51 10.70
CA ASP A 135 25.14 2.98 9.89
C ASP A 135 26.52 3.12 10.55
N SER A 136 27.57 2.71 9.83
CA SER A 136 28.96 2.81 10.28
C SER A 136 29.42 4.23 10.58
N LEU A 137 28.69 5.26 10.14
CA LEU A 137 28.96 6.67 10.45
C LEU A 137 28.08 7.18 11.60
N GLY A 138 27.34 6.31 12.26
CA GLY A 138 26.40 6.65 13.33
C GLY A 138 25.13 7.36 12.84
N LYS A 139 24.86 7.39 11.53
CA LYS A 139 23.68 8.07 10.97
C LYS A 139 22.51 7.10 10.89
N MET A 140 21.35 7.54 11.38
CA MET A 140 20.12 6.75 11.33
C MET A 140 19.71 6.43 9.89
N SER A 141 19.24 5.20 9.68
CA SER A 141 18.70 4.78 8.40
C SER A 141 17.22 5.18 8.31
N ASN A 142 16.93 6.33 7.69
CA ASN A 142 15.55 6.82 7.56
C ASN A 142 14.69 5.86 6.72
N PHE A 143 13.43 5.64 7.17
CA PHE A 143 12.46 4.72 6.58
C PHE A 143 12.94 3.26 6.41
N ALA A 144 13.96 2.87 7.17
CA ALA A 144 14.61 1.57 7.08
C ALA A 144 14.27 0.62 8.23
N HIS A 145 13.28 0.95 9.05
CA HIS A 145 12.89 0.08 10.15
C HIS A 145 12.47 -1.30 9.62
N THR A 146 12.96 -2.38 10.23
CA THR A 146 12.72 -3.76 9.76
C THR A 146 11.24 -4.10 9.60
N VAL A 147 10.38 -3.56 10.47
CA VAL A 147 8.91 -3.73 10.33
C VAL A 147 8.38 -3.16 9.02
N LEU A 148 8.88 -2.01 8.55
CA LEU A 148 8.44 -1.47 7.27
C LEU A 148 8.82 -2.41 6.12
N HIS A 149 9.99 -3.07 6.20
CA HIS A 149 10.41 -4.08 5.24
C HIS A 149 9.47 -5.28 5.25
N GLU A 150 9.23 -5.87 6.43
CA GLU A 150 8.39 -7.06 6.58
C GLU A 150 6.95 -6.81 6.12
N VAL A 151 6.37 -5.67 6.51
CA VAL A 151 5.04 -5.25 6.07
C VAL A 151 5.02 -5.02 4.56
N THR A 152 6.05 -4.40 3.98
CA THR A 152 6.16 -4.20 2.52
C THR A 152 6.15 -5.54 1.79
N LEU A 153 6.96 -6.49 2.26
CA LEU A 153 7.04 -7.83 1.68
C LEU A 153 5.69 -8.56 1.81
N ASP A 154 5.12 -8.62 3.00
CA ASP A 154 3.87 -9.35 3.23
C ASP A 154 2.70 -8.74 2.43
N PHE A 155 2.58 -7.41 2.42
CA PHE A 155 1.46 -6.74 1.77
C PHE A 155 1.56 -6.76 0.25
N PHE A 156 2.69 -6.32 -0.32
CA PHE A 156 2.82 -6.16 -1.77
C PHE A 156 3.22 -7.45 -2.47
N TYR A 157 3.88 -8.39 -1.79
CA TYR A 157 4.41 -9.59 -2.41
C TYR A 157 3.74 -10.90 -1.96
N ASN A 158 3.32 -11.04 -0.71
CA ASN A 158 2.72 -12.32 -0.26
C ASN A 158 1.19 -12.35 -0.34
N ASN A 159 0.49 -11.24 -0.05
CA ASN A 159 -0.98 -11.20 0.04
C ASN A 159 -1.69 -10.58 -1.17
N SER A 160 -0.98 -9.83 -2.00
CA SER A 160 -1.56 -9.22 -3.20
C SER A 160 -1.56 -10.22 -4.36
N SER A 161 -2.57 -10.16 -5.25
CA SER A 161 -2.59 -10.93 -6.50
C SER A 161 -1.22 -10.80 -7.18
N PRO A 162 -0.40 -11.86 -7.21
CA PRO A 162 1.04 -11.75 -7.43
C PRO A 162 1.42 -11.02 -8.72
N ASN A 163 0.55 -11.08 -9.73
CA ASN A 163 0.88 -10.64 -11.09
C ASN A 163 0.70 -9.14 -11.35
N VAL A 164 -0.19 -8.42 -10.65
CA VAL A 164 -0.45 -7.00 -11.00
C VAL A 164 0.54 -6.07 -10.34
N PHE A 165 0.83 -6.30 -9.05
CA PHE A 165 1.81 -5.50 -8.33
C PHE A 165 3.24 -5.84 -8.78
N SER A 166 3.65 -7.11 -8.83
CA SER A 166 5.04 -7.45 -9.21
C SER A 166 5.44 -6.91 -10.59
N ASN A 167 4.57 -7.05 -11.60
CA ASN A 167 4.86 -6.58 -12.96
C ASN A 167 4.95 -5.05 -13.06
N PHE A 168 4.11 -4.32 -12.33
CA PHE A 168 4.20 -2.87 -12.30
C PHE A 168 5.40 -2.39 -11.47
N LEU A 169 5.71 -3.06 -10.36
CA LEU A 169 6.83 -2.70 -9.49
C LEU A 169 8.21 -2.98 -10.12
N ASN A 170 8.25 -3.80 -11.16
CA ASN A 170 9.43 -3.96 -12.01
C ASN A 170 9.72 -2.72 -12.88
N SER A 171 8.76 -1.80 -13.05
CA SER A 171 8.90 -0.61 -13.88
C SER A 171 9.64 0.55 -13.20
N LYS A 172 10.87 0.31 -12.69
CA LYS A 172 11.84 1.33 -12.21
C LYS A 172 11.33 2.46 -11.28
N THR A 173 10.10 2.41 -10.79
CA THR A 173 9.47 3.48 -10.04
C THR A 173 9.90 3.41 -8.59
N THR A 174 10.36 4.56 -8.08
CA THR A 174 10.80 4.77 -6.71
C THR A 174 9.70 4.35 -5.73
N CYS A 175 10.01 3.48 -4.78
CA CYS A 175 9.07 2.90 -3.81
C CYS A 175 8.57 3.87 -2.72
N HIS A 176 8.60 5.18 -2.97
CA HIS A 176 8.31 6.21 -1.98
C HIS A 176 6.88 6.16 -1.41
N PRO A 177 5.83 6.10 -2.26
CA PRO A 177 4.48 6.26 -1.73
C PRO A 177 4.04 5.03 -0.93
N LYS A 178 4.58 3.84 -1.26
CA LYS A 178 4.36 2.60 -0.50
C LYS A 178 4.73 2.75 0.98
N LEU A 179 5.89 3.33 1.26
CA LEU A 179 6.37 3.48 2.64
C LEU A 179 5.48 4.42 3.44
N CYS A 180 5.01 5.49 2.80
CA CYS A 180 4.11 6.46 3.44
C CYS A 180 2.82 5.81 3.91
N TYR A 181 2.26 4.85 3.16
CA TYR A 181 1.09 4.10 3.62
C TYR A 181 1.34 3.20 4.81
N LEU A 182 2.46 2.48 4.76
CA LEU A 182 2.79 1.58 5.85
C LEU A 182 3.02 2.40 7.11
N ALA A 183 3.79 3.48 6.99
CA ALA A 183 4.04 4.46 8.05
C ALA A 183 2.74 5.06 8.61
N ASN A 184 1.81 5.46 7.76
CA ASN A 184 0.51 5.99 8.19
C ASN A 184 -0.30 5.00 9.04
N GLY A 185 -0.26 3.71 8.71
CA GLY A 185 -0.90 2.67 9.52
C GLY A 185 -0.40 2.64 10.97
N PHE A 186 0.78 3.19 11.26
CA PHE A 186 1.33 3.33 12.61
C PHE A 186 0.92 4.62 13.32
N VAL A 187 0.62 5.70 12.59
CA VAL A 187 0.21 7.00 13.16
C VAL A 187 -1.27 6.99 13.60
N ASP A 188 -2.04 6.03 13.09
CA ASP A 188 -3.50 5.90 13.18
C ASP A 188 -4.08 5.53 14.57
N GLU A 189 -3.27 5.36 15.62
CA GLU A 189 -3.78 4.88 16.92
C GLU A 189 -4.35 6.00 17.83
N LYS A 190 -4.11 7.28 17.49
CA LYS A 190 -4.37 8.41 18.41
C LYS A 190 -5.81 8.95 18.47
N SER A 191 -6.74 8.58 17.59
CA SER A 191 -8.05 9.27 17.58
C SER A 191 -9.25 8.33 17.54
N SER A 192 -10.08 8.41 18.59
CA SER A 192 -11.41 7.82 18.67
C SER A 192 -12.43 8.42 17.68
N LYS A 193 -12.03 9.43 16.90
CA LYS A 193 -12.78 9.99 15.76
C LYS A 193 -11.79 10.40 14.67
N LEU A 194 -11.46 9.46 13.78
CA LEU A 194 -10.72 9.74 12.56
C LEU A 194 -11.64 10.49 11.59
N ASN A 195 -11.31 11.74 11.30
CA ASN A 195 -11.82 12.39 10.09
C ASN A 195 -10.77 12.21 8.97
N SER A 196 -11.23 12.24 7.72
CA SER A 196 -10.36 12.04 6.55
C SER A 196 -9.26 13.10 6.43
N GLU A 197 -9.47 14.28 7.00
CA GLU A 197 -8.54 15.41 6.95
C GLU A 197 -7.29 15.16 7.78
N SER A 198 -7.42 14.67 9.03
CA SER A 198 -6.27 14.32 9.87
C SER A 198 -5.39 13.24 9.24
N ILE A 199 -6.01 12.25 8.58
CA ILE A 199 -5.29 11.18 7.88
C ILE A 199 -4.54 11.74 6.67
N GLN A 200 -5.18 12.61 5.89
CA GLN A 200 -4.55 13.30 4.77
C GLN A 200 -3.35 14.12 5.23
N THR A 201 -3.48 14.87 6.32
CA THR A 201 -2.39 15.68 6.88
C THR A 201 -1.21 14.80 7.28
N ALA A 202 -1.44 13.72 8.03
CA ALA A 202 -0.37 12.79 8.41
C ALA A 202 0.31 12.14 7.18
N TYR A 203 -0.48 11.79 6.15
CA TYR A 203 0.06 11.28 4.89
C TYR A 203 0.98 12.30 4.20
N ASN A 204 0.52 13.55 4.11
CA ASN A 204 1.28 14.61 3.46
C ASN A 204 2.58 14.90 4.24
N GLU A 205 2.52 14.96 5.57
CA GLU A 205 3.72 15.14 6.41
C GLU A 205 4.74 14.00 6.22
N LEU A 206 4.26 12.75 6.11
CA LEU A 206 5.13 11.60 5.84
C LEU A 206 5.72 11.64 4.43
N THR A 207 4.92 12.06 3.45
CA THR A 207 5.33 12.27 2.05
C THR A 207 6.43 13.31 1.99
N ASP A 208 6.24 14.47 2.62
CA ASP A 208 7.20 15.57 2.67
C ASP A 208 8.51 15.15 3.35
N LYS A 209 8.42 14.41 4.47
CA LYS A 209 9.60 13.84 5.15
C LYS A 209 10.36 12.86 4.25
N MET A 210 9.64 12.01 3.54
CA MET A 210 10.23 11.03 2.64
C MET A 210 10.88 11.73 1.43
N ASP A 211 10.27 12.79 0.89
CA ASP A 211 10.85 13.61 -0.18
C ASP A 211 12.11 14.34 0.28
N ALA A 212 12.11 14.89 1.49
CA ALA A 212 13.30 15.51 2.08
C ALA A 212 14.45 14.49 2.22
N VAL A 213 14.14 13.25 2.62
CA VAL A 213 15.15 12.17 2.71
C VAL A 213 15.67 11.78 1.33
N LEU A 214 14.80 11.67 0.32
CA LEU A 214 15.20 11.36 -1.06
C LEU A 214 16.09 12.42 -1.68
N ASN A 215 15.82 13.70 -1.39
CA ASN A 215 16.57 14.82 -1.92
C ASN A 215 17.89 15.08 -1.17
N HIS A 216 18.15 14.37 -0.09
CA HIS A 216 19.39 14.51 0.69
C HIS A 216 20.53 13.68 0.06
N ASP A 217 21.68 14.30 -0.26
CA ASP A 217 22.82 13.65 -0.93
C ASP A 217 23.22 12.28 -0.36
N TYR A 218 23.39 12.21 0.97
CA TYR A 218 23.71 10.96 1.66
C TYR A 218 22.52 9.99 1.79
N HIS A 219 21.41 10.46 2.38
CA HIS A 219 20.30 9.59 2.74
C HIS A 219 19.44 9.16 1.54
N GLY A 220 19.40 9.97 0.48
CA GLY A 220 18.64 9.73 -0.74
C GLY A 220 19.16 8.52 -1.51
N ALA A 221 20.47 8.47 -1.77
CA ALA A 221 21.08 7.31 -2.41
C ALA A 221 20.90 6.03 -1.58
N LYS A 222 20.97 6.15 -0.25
CA LYS A 222 20.80 5.02 0.68
C LYS A 222 19.38 4.46 0.64
N ILE A 223 18.37 5.32 0.77
CA ILE A 223 16.97 4.89 0.75
C ILE A 223 16.57 4.36 -0.62
N GLU A 224 17.05 4.96 -1.71
CA GLU A 224 16.77 4.48 -3.07
C GLU A 224 17.34 3.08 -3.29
N LYS A 225 18.59 2.85 -2.85
CA LYS A 225 19.22 1.53 -2.90
C LYS A 225 18.44 0.50 -2.07
N MET A 226 18.09 0.83 -0.83
CA MET A 226 17.30 -0.04 0.06
C MET A 226 15.96 -0.40 -0.56
N LEU A 227 15.24 0.58 -1.12
CA LEU A 227 13.94 0.36 -1.75
C LEU A 227 14.02 -0.57 -2.97
N LYS A 228 15.08 -0.47 -3.76
CA LYS A 228 15.37 -1.40 -4.86
C LYS A 228 15.67 -2.81 -4.34
N GLU A 229 16.43 -2.91 -3.26
CA GLU A 229 16.74 -4.20 -2.62
C GLU A 229 15.48 -4.88 -2.08
N TRP A 230 14.60 -4.14 -1.39
CA TRP A 230 13.32 -4.66 -0.89
C TRP A 230 12.43 -5.14 -2.03
N ALA A 231 12.35 -4.36 -3.12
CA ALA A 231 11.58 -4.75 -4.29
C ALA A 231 12.11 -6.03 -4.93
N ARG A 232 13.44 -6.14 -5.06
CA ARG A 232 14.12 -7.31 -5.57
C ARG A 232 13.88 -8.55 -4.69
N SER A 233 13.99 -8.40 -3.37
CA SER A 233 13.75 -9.48 -2.40
C SER A 233 12.32 -10.00 -2.49
N GLY A 234 11.33 -9.10 -2.55
CA GLY A 234 9.93 -9.47 -2.71
C GLY A 234 9.66 -10.22 -4.01
N PHE A 235 10.24 -9.77 -5.13
CA PHE A 235 10.10 -10.44 -6.42
C PHE A 235 10.66 -11.87 -6.42
N TYR A 236 11.86 -12.08 -5.85
CA TYR A 236 12.45 -13.42 -5.81
C TYR A 236 11.75 -14.35 -4.81
N ALA A 237 11.18 -13.82 -3.73
CA ALA A 237 10.38 -14.60 -2.80
C ALA A 237 9.08 -15.16 -3.43
N GLN A 238 8.55 -14.53 -4.47
CA GLN A 238 7.33 -14.96 -5.17
C GLN A 238 7.54 -16.09 -6.19
N LYS A 239 8.76 -16.39 -6.65
CA LYS A 239 8.96 -17.44 -7.66
C LYS A 239 8.65 -18.82 -7.06
N PRO A 240 7.66 -19.57 -7.60
CA PRO A 240 7.45 -20.95 -7.20
C PRO A 240 8.65 -21.80 -7.58
N LYS A 241 9.00 -22.80 -6.76
CA LYS A 241 9.69 -24.00 -7.27
C LYS A 241 8.86 -24.49 -8.47
N ALA A 242 9.51 -24.61 -9.63
CA ALA A 242 8.86 -24.94 -10.89
C ALA A 242 7.89 -26.13 -10.75
N THR A 243 6.59 -25.85 -10.74
CA THR A 243 5.55 -26.81 -11.05
C THR A 243 4.70 -26.18 -12.16
N GLY A 244 4.67 -26.86 -13.30
CA GLY A 244 4.10 -26.37 -14.54
C GLY A 244 2.65 -25.95 -14.37
N SER A 245 2.42 -24.65 -14.32
CA SER A 245 1.13 -24.03 -14.57
C SER A 245 1.40 -22.89 -15.52
N THR A 246 0.89 -23.02 -16.74
CA THR A 246 0.93 -22.01 -17.79
C THR A 246 0.15 -20.79 -17.32
N CYS A 247 0.84 -19.89 -16.62
CA CYS A 247 0.32 -18.58 -16.24
C CYS A 247 0.40 -17.69 -17.48
N GLN A 248 -0.76 -17.27 -18.02
CA GLN A 248 -0.80 -16.27 -19.09
C GLN A 248 -0.08 -15.01 -18.61
N GLU A 249 1.02 -14.67 -19.28
CA GLU A 249 1.77 -13.43 -19.04
C GLU A 249 0.86 -12.23 -19.28
N PHE A 250 0.61 -11.46 -18.23
CA PHE A 250 -0.06 -10.17 -18.34
C PHE A 250 0.95 -9.14 -18.85
N THR A 251 0.91 -8.85 -20.15
CA THR A 251 1.67 -7.74 -20.74
C THR A 251 0.99 -6.42 -20.37
N ILE A 252 1.59 -5.66 -19.46
CA ILE A 252 1.18 -4.28 -19.18
C ILE A 252 1.78 -3.39 -20.26
N VAL A 253 0.94 -2.63 -20.96
CA VAL A 253 1.37 -1.59 -21.89
C VAL A 253 1.49 -0.29 -21.10
N LEU A 254 2.71 0.18 -20.89
CA LEU A 254 3.01 1.50 -20.31
C LEU A 254 3.28 2.46 -21.48
N TYR A 255 2.50 3.53 -21.58
CA TYR A 255 2.78 4.70 -22.42
C TYR A 255 3.12 5.87 -21.50
#